data_AF-A0A517Q246-F1
#
_entry.id   AF-A0A517Q246-F1
#
_cell.length_a   1.000
_cell.length_b   1.000
_cell.length_c   1.000
_cell.angle_alpha   90.00
_cell.angle_beta   90.00
_cell.angle_gamma   90.00
#
_symmetry.space_group_name_H-M   'P 1'
#
loop_
_entity.id
_entity.type
_entity.pdbx_description
1 polymer ?
#
loop_
_entity_poly.entity_id
_entity_poly.type
_entity_poly.pdbx_seq_one_letter_code
_entity_poly.pdbx_strand_id
1 'polypeptide(L)'
;MFRSKVLIYLCILLGTGLGWFHAHAYWITRVRYWRFSQVIDSSDKTICFWIIFGSALLAAVLASWKNRTTLWLTITGITVGWLLFALAGPAYTSSPQSTQQGLLPAGVIWEQLSRQTVGMLLGALVFLYWPEIARFLNSFKGIDSEQLTAPRSPSESRGSS
;
A
#
# COMPACT_ATOMS: atom_id res chain seq x y z
N MET A 1 19.13 9.95 1.64
CA MET A 1 17.85 9.73 2.31
C MET A 1 17.19 8.58 1.57
N PHE A 2 17.10 7.34 2.06
CA PHE A 2 17.49 6.73 3.33
C PHE A 2 18.10 5.34 3.05
N ARG A 3 19.03 4.85 3.88
CA ARG A 3 19.58 3.49 3.73
C ARG A 3 18.70 2.41 4.38
N SER A 4 17.80 2.80 5.28
CA SER A 4 16.99 1.88 6.09
C SER A 4 15.55 1.78 5.58
N LYS A 5 15.07 0.55 5.37
CA LYS A 5 13.68 0.22 5.00
C LYS A 5 12.68 0.79 6.01
N VAL A 6 13.01 0.76 7.30
CA VAL A 6 12.16 1.32 8.37
C VAL A 6 11.86 2.80 8.10
N LEU A 7 12.87 3.55 7.68
CA LEU A 7 12.70 4.98 7.44
C LEU A 7 11.89 5.26 6.18
N ILE A 8 12.06 4.43 5.14
CA ILE A 8 11.18 4.48 3.96
C ILE A 8 9.72 4.27 4.36
N TYR A 9 9.45 3.25 5.18
CA TYR A 9 8.09 2.97 5.65
C TYR A 9 7.52 4.10 6.52
N LEU A 10 8.33 4.68 7.41
CA LEU A 10 7.93 5.84 8.22
C LEU A 10 7.58 7.04 7.34
N CYS A 11 8.34 7.31 6.27
CA CYS A 11 7.99 8.35 5.31
C CYS A 11 6.63 8.07 4.65
N ILE A 12 6.37 6.83 4.23
CA ILE A 12 5.09 6.43 3.64
C ILE A 12 3.95 6.63 4.64
N LEU A 13 4.14 6.25 5.91
CA LEU A 13 3.15 6.47 6.98
C LEU A 13 2.85 7.96 7.18
N LEU A 14 3.89 8.80 7.24
CA LEU A 14 3.73 10.25 7.39
C LEU A 14 3.03 10.86 6.18
N GLY A 15 3.42 10.49 4.96
CA GLY A 15 2.79 10.96 3.72
C GLY A 15 1.33 10.55 3.62
N THR A 16 1.03 9.29 3.93
CA THR A 16 -0.34 8.77 3.96
C THR A 16 -1.17 9.45 5.04
N GLY A 17 -0.60 9.68 6.23
CA GLY A 17 -1.26 10.39 7.33
C GLY A 17 -1.57 11.85 6.99
N LEU A 18 -0.66 12.56 6.32
CA LEU A 18 -0.90 13.92 5.82
C LEU A 18 -2.00 13.96 4.76
N GLY A 19 -1.98 13.01 3.82
CA GLY A 19 -3.05 12.87 2.82
C GLY A 19 -4.40 12.54 3.46
N TRP A 20 -4.41 11.67 4.45
CA TRP A 20 -5.61 11.34 5.23
C TRP A 20 -6.19 12.56 5.93
N PHE A 21 -5.33 13.36 6.58
CA PHE A 21 -5.74 14.59 7.24
C PHE A 21 -6.35 15.60 6.25
N HIS A 22 -5.71 15.81 5.09
CA HIS A 22 -6.24 16.70 4.06
C HIS A 22 -7.52 16.17 3.42
N ALA A 23 -7.62 14.87 3.17
CA ALA A 23 -8.84 14.25 2.67
C ALA A 23 -9.98 14.39 3.69
N HIS A 24 -9.71 14.24 4.98
CA HIS A 24 -10.71 14.44 6.03
C HIS A 24 -11.16 15.91 6.14
N ALA A 25 -10.23 16.86 6.05
CA ALA A 25 -10.55 18.28 6.03
C ALA A 25 -11.41 18.64 4.80
N TYR A 26 -11.06 18.12 3.63
CA TYR A 26 -11.86 18.26 2.40
C TYR A 26 -13.24 17.64 2.56
N TRP A 27 -13.30 16.43 3.10
CA TRP A 27 -14.51 15.64 3.34
C TRP A 27 -15.55 16.38 4.18
N ILE A 28 -15.16 16.90 5.34
CA ILE A 28 -16.08 17.58 6.26
C ILE A 28 -16.79 18.76 5.58
N THR A 29 -16.10 19.47 4.69
CA THR A 29 -16.69 20.62 3.97
C THR A 29 -17.65 20.23 2.85
N ARG A 30 -17.66 18.97 2.42
CA ARG A 30 -18.39 18.47 1.25
C ARG A 30 -19.55 17.54 1.59
N VAL A 31 -19.57 16.95 2.79
CA VAL A 31 -20.70 16.14 3.25
C VAL A 31 -21.96 16.98 3.33
N ARG A 32 -23.05 16.48 2.74
CA ARG A 32 -24.37 17.11 2.75
C ARG A 32 -25.38 16.20 3.42
N TYR A 33 -26.44 16.79 3.97
CA TYR A 33 -27.59 16.04 4.43
C TYR A 33 -28.62 15.92 3.30
N TRP A 34 -29.05 14.69 3.02
CA TRP A 34 -30.11 14.40 2.08
C TRP A 34 -31.08 13.39 2.68
N ARG A 35 -32.38 13.74 2.77
CA ARG A 35 -33.45 12.86 3.27
C ARG A 35 -33.03 12.02 4.48
N PHE A 36 -32.46 12.69 5.50
CA PHE A 36 -32.03 12.10 6.79
C PHE A 36 -30.75 11.25 6.78
N SER A 37 -29.99 11.22 5.67
CA SER A 37 -28.67 10.58 5.61
C SER A 37 -27.58 11.56 5.20
N GLN A 38 -26.37 11.37 5.72
CA GLN A 38 -25.17 12.06 5.24
C GLN A 38 -24.74 11.43 3.90
N VAL A 39 -24.64 12.26 2.87
CA VAL A 39 -24.27 11.86 1.51
C VAL A 39 -23.14 12.72 0.98
N ILE A 40 -22.42 12.16 0.01
CA ILE A 40 -21.34 12.82 -0.70
C ILE A 40 -21.43 12.52 -2.19
N ASP A 41 -20.95 13.45 -3.02
CA ASP A 41 -20.82 13.23 -4.46
C ASP A 41 -19.72 12.19 -4.77
N SER A 42 -19.97 11.35 -5.75
CA SER A 42 -18.98 10.44 -6.34
C SER A 42 -17.69 11.13 -6.81
N SER A 43 -17.76 12.39 -7.24
CA SER A 43 -16.59 13.18 -7.63
C SER A 43 -15.71 13.52 -6.42
N ASP A 44 -16.32 13.95 -5.32
CA ASP A 44 -15.64 14.27 -4.06
C ASP A 44 -14.96 13.03 -3.44
N LYS A 45 -15.58 11.84 -3.58
CA LYS A 45 -14.94 10.55 -3.23
C LYS A 45 -13.61 10.38 -3.97
N THR A 46 -13.63 10.61 -5.27
CA THR A 46 -12.46 10.41 -6.15
C THR A 46 -11.35 11.38 -5.77
N ILE A 47 -11.69 12.62 -5.43
CA ILE A 47 -10.73 13.62 -4.96
C ILE A 47 -10.08 13.19 -3.64
N CYS A 48 -10.87 12.74 -2.66
CA CYS A 48 -10.34 12.25 -1.38
C CYS A 48 -9.37 11.08 -1.58
N PHE A 49 -9.72 10.14 -2.47
CA PHE A 49 -8.84 9.03 -2.81
C PHE A 49 -7.50 9.51 -3.38
N TRP A 50 -7.50 10.41 -4.36
CA TRP A 50 -6.27 10.90 -4.98
C TRP A 50 -5.39 11.70 -4.02
N ILE A 51 -5.97 12.42 -3.07
CA ILE A 51 -5.20 13.12 -2.04
C ILE A 51 -4.42 12.12 -1.19
N ILE A 52 -5.05 11.04 -0.73
CA ILE A 52 -4.42 10.00 0.11
C ILE A 52 -3.41 9.18 -0.70
N PHE A 53 -3.81 8.72 -1.88
CA PHE A 53 -2.97 7.89 -2.73
C PHE A 53 -1.76 8.65 -3.26
N GLY A 54 -1.97 9.89 -3.72
CA GLY A 54 -0.92 10.76 -4.22
C GLY A 54 0.11 11.13 -3.15
N SER A 55 -0.32 11.40 -1.93
CA SER A 55 0.60 11.71 -0.83
C SER A 55 1.44 10.50 -0.41
N ALA A 56 0.84 9.30 -0.38
CA ALA A 56 1.54 8.05 -0.12
C ALA A 56 2.60 7.75 -1.20
N LEU A 57 2.24 7.93 -2.48
CA LEU A 57 3.17 7.76 -3.60
C LEU A 57 4.30 8.78 -3.57
N LEU A 58 3.98 10.06 -3.34
CA LEU A 58 4.99 11.11 -3.26
C LEU A 58 6.01 10.81 -2.14
N ALA A 59 5.53 10.39 -0.97
CA ALA A 59 6.39 9.98 0.13
C ALA A 59 7.25 8.76 -0.21
N ALA A 60 6.69 7.75 -0.90
CA ALA A 60 7.44 6.59 -1.36
C ALA A 60 8.55 6.98 -2.36
N VAL A 61 8.25 7.86 -3.31
CA VAL A 61 9.21 8.35 -4.31
C VAL A 61 10.34 9.11 -3.64
N LEU A 62 10.01 10.05 -2.73
CA LEU A 62 11.01 10.84 -2.02
C LEU A 62 11.91 9.97 -1.12
N ALA A 63 11.33 8.99 -0.43
CA ALA A 63 12.06 8.15 0.49
C ALA A 63 12.96 7.11 -0.20
N SER A 64 12.52 6.60 -1.36
CA SER A 64 13.19 5.52 -2.09
C SER A 64 13.99 5.98 -3.32
N TRP A 65 14.07 7.30 -3.59
CA TRP A 65 14.68 7.85 -4.82
C TRP A 65 16.06 7.30 -5.16
N LYS A 66 16.92 7.08 -4.15
CA LYS A 66 18.29 6.58 -4.36
C LYS A 66 18.36 5.08 -4.61
N ASN A 67 17.33 4.31 -4.28
CA ASN A 67 17.33 2.86 -4.42
C ASN A 67 16.13 2.39 -5.26
N ARG A 68 16.41 2.16 -6.55
CA ARG A 68 15.40 1.82 -7.56
C ARG A 68 14.61 0.56 -7.20
N THR A 69 15.25 -0.46 -6.64
CA THR A 69 14.56 -1.73 -6.30
C THR A 69 13.55 -1.52 -5.18
N THR A 70 13.93 -0.81 -4.11
CA THR A 70 12.99 -0.48 -3.04
C THR A 70 11.87 0.43 -3.51
N LEU A 71 12.16 1.37 -4.42
CA LEU A 71 11.14 2.25 -5.01
C LEU A 71 10.08 1.44 -5.76
N TRP A 72 10.51 0.57 -6.67
CA TRP A 72 9.58 -0.28 -7.43
C TRP A 72 8.77 -1.21 -6.54
N LEU A 73 9.41 -1.83 -5.54
CA LEU A 73 8.71 -2.67 -4.55
C LEU A 73 7.66 -1.87 -3.78
N THR A 74 7.99 -0.67 -3.28
CA THR A 74 7.03 0.15 -2.55
C THR A 74 5.84 0.60 -3.40
N ILE A 75 6.09 1.04 -4.64
CA ILE A 75 5.02 1.47 -5.55
C ILE A 75 4.11 0.29 -5.91
N THR A 76 4.71 -0.86 -6.21
CA THR A 76 3.95 -2.10 -6.49
C THR A 76 3.14 -2.51 -5.27
N GLY A 77 3.74 -2.49 -4.08
CA GLY A 77 3.06 -2.80 -2.83
C GLY A 77 1.86 -1.90 -2.54
N ILE A 78 2.03 -0.57 -2.66
CA ILE A 78 0.94 0.39 -2.50
C ILE A 78 -0.21 0.10 -3.49
N THR A 79 0.14 -0.17 -4.76
CA THR A 79 -0.84 -0.37 -5.84
C THR A 79 -1.59 -1.70 -5.69
N VAL A 80 -0.87 -2.80 -5.42
CA VAL A 80 -1.47 -4.12 -5.21
C VAL A 80 -2.30 -4.14 -3.93
N GLY A 81 -1.78 -3.55 -2.85
CA GLY A 81 -2.49 -3.42 -1.58
C GLY A 81 -3.79 -2.63 -1.73
N TRP A 82 -3.77 -1.54 -2.49
CA TRP A 82 -4.99 -0.83 -2.86
C TRP A 82 -5.96 -1.72 -3.63
N LEU A 83 -5.51 -2.37 -4.71
CA LEU A 83 -6.35 -3.15 -5.61
C LEU A 83 -7.06 -4.31 -4.89
N LEU A 84 -6.36 -5.02 -4.00
CA LEU A 84 -6.94 -6.09 -3.19
C LEU A 84 -8.07 -5.58 -2.29
N PHE A 85 -7.87 -4.44 -1.65
CA PHE A 85 -8.87 -3.84 -0.75
C PHE A 85 -9.95 -3.05 -1.49
N ALA A 86 -9.72 -2.69 -2.76
CA ALA A 86 -10.73 -2.13 -3.64
C ALA A 86 -11.70 -3.20 -4.16
N LEU A 87 -11.20 -4.42 -4.42
CA LEU A 87 -11.99 -5.56 -4.86
C LEU A 87 -12.82 -6.20 -3.73
N ALA A 88 -12.38 -6.05 -2.48
CA ALA A 88 -13.14 -6.44 -1.28
C ALA A 88 -14.32 -5.48 -0.99
N GLY A 89 -15.02 -5.05 -2.03
CA GLY A 89 -15.97 -3.95 -2.04
C GLY A 89 -17.13 -4.14 -1.06
N PRO A 90 -17.65 -3.05 -0.48
CA PRO A 90 -18.79 -3.13 0.44
C PRO A 90 -20.04 -3.58 -0.32
N ALA A 91 -20.74 -4.59 0.22
CA ALA A 91 -22.07 -4.96 -0.23
C ALA A 91 -23.08 -3.95 0.32
N TYR A 92 -23.34 -2.85 -0.41
CA TYR A 92 -24.41 -1.93 -0.07
C TYR A 92 -25.53 -1.98 -1.12
N THR A 93 -26.76 -2.17 -0.65
CA THR A 93 -27.97 -1.93 -1.41
C THR A 93 -28.30 -0.44 -1.31
N SER A 94 -27.77 0.37 -2.23
CA SER A 94 -28.18 1.78 -2.35
C SER A 94 -29.58 1.88 -2.95
N SER A 95 -30.39 2.83 -2.47
CA SER A 95 -31.65 3.16 -3.14
C SER A 95 -31.36 3.65 -4.57
N PRO A 96 -32.03 3.12 -5.61
CA PRO A 96 -31.71 3.43 -7.00
C PRO A 96 -31.77 4.94 -7.34
N GLN A 97 -32.54 5.72 -6.59
CA GLN A 97 -32.65 7.18 -6.78
C GLN A 97 -31.41 7.96 -6.32
N SER A 98 -30.73 7.55 -5.24
CA SER A 98 -29.52 8.25 -4.78
C SER A 98 -28.33 7.97 -5.71
N THR A 99 -28.25 6.74 -6.22
CA THR A 99 -27.19 6.31 -7.15
C THR A 99 -27.33 6.98 -8.51
N GLN A 100 -28.56 7.20 -9.01
CA GLN A 100 -28.80 7.94 -10.26
C GLN A 100 -28.40 9.42 -10.18
N GLN A 101 -28.37 10.02 -9.00
CA GLN A 101 -27.94 11.40 -8.77
C GLN A 101 -26.46 11.52 -8.38
N GLY A 102 -25.71 10.42 -8.38
CA GLY A 102 -24.28 10.41 -7.98
C GLY A 102 -24.05 10.61 -6.48
N LEU A 103 -25.09 10.50 -5.65
CA LEU A 103 -25.04 10.68 -4.20
C LEU A 103 -24.80 9.33 -3.51
N LEU A 104 -23.69 9.24 -2.79
CA LEU A 104 -23.25 8.03 -2.09
C LEU A 104 -23.31 8.25 -0.57
N PRO A 105 -23.65 7.22 0.22
CA PRO A 105 -23.66 7.32 1.67
C PRO A 105 -22.25 7.62 2.20
N ALA A 106 -22.10 8.75 2.88
CA ALA A 106 -20.81 9.29 3.30
C ALA A 106 -20.03 8.29 4.16
N GLY A 107 -20.66 7.69 5.18
CA GLY A 107 -20.02 6.72 6.07
C GLY A 107 -19.41 5.51 5.34
N VAL A 108 -20.13 4.96 4.36
CA VAL A 108 -19.67 3.79 3.57
C VAL A 108 -18.45 4.16 2.72
N ILE A 109 -18.47 5.34 2.12
CA ILE A 109 -17.36 5.81 1.30
C ILE A 109 -16.12 6.08 2.16
N TRP A 110 -16.29 6.69 3.33
CA TRP A 110 -15.18 6.91 4.26
C TRP A 110 -14.59 5.59 4.78
N GLU A 111 -15.43 4.61 5.08
CA GLU A 111 -14.98 3.26 5.44
C GLU A 111 -14.23 2.58 4.30
N GLN A 112 -14.73 2.69 3.06
CA GLN A 112 -14.05 2.16 1.89
C GLN A 112 -12.68 2.83 1.69
N LEU A 113 -12.59 4.15 1.82
CA LEU A 113 -11.32 4.89 1.76
C LEU A 113 -10.37 4.45 2.88
N SER A 114 -10.89 4.22 4.10
CA SER A 114 -10.11 3.71 5.24
C SER A 114 -9.50 2.34 4.92
N ARG A 115 -10.32 1.41 4.43
CA ARG A 115 -9.89 0.06 4.04
C ARG A 115 -8.85 0.09 2.94
N GLN A 116 -9.05 0.92 1.91
CA GLN A 116 -8.09 1.10 0.83
C GLN A 116 -6.76 1.67 1.34
N THR A 117 -6.81 2.64 2.25
CA THR A 117 -5.63 3.25 2.87
C THR A 117 -4.83 2.22 3.68
N VAL A 118 -5.52 1.41 4.48
CA VAL A 118 -4.89 0.30 5.21
C VAL A 118 -4.29 -0.72 4.24
N GLY A 119 -5.02 -1.08 3.18
CA GLY A 119 -4.54 -1.97 2.13
C GLY A 119 -3.26 -1.47 1.48
N MET A 120 -3.19 -0.19 1.12
CA MET A 120 -1.99 0.46 0.59
C MET A 120 -0.81 0.35 1.55
N LEU A 121 -1.01 0.65 2.84
CA LEU A 121 0.04 0.60 3.86
C LEU A 121 0.54 -0.82 4.12
N LEU A 122 -0.37 -1.79 4.16
CA LEU A 122 -0.03 -3.21 4.29
C LEU A 122 0.72 -3.71 3.07
N GLY A 123 0.26 -3.38 1.87
CA GLY A 123 0.94 -3.75 0.63
C GLY A 123 2.34 -3.14 0.55
N ALA A 124 2.49 -1.86 0.91
CA ALA A 124 3.79 -1.21 1.00
C ALA A 124 4.74 -1.94 1.95
N LEU A 125 4.25 -2.33 3.13
CA LEU A 125 5.02 -3.07 4.13
C LEU A 125 5.44 -4.45 3.60
N VAL A 126 4.49 -5.25 3.12
CA VAL A 126 4.74 -6.60 2.62
C VAL A 126 5.77 -6.58 1.50
N PHE A 127 5.65 -5.68 0.53
CA PHE A 127 6.59 -5.64 -0.60
C PHE A 127 7.96 -5.09 -0.23
N LEU A 128 8.04 -4.11 0.68
CA LEU A 128 9.31 -3.57 1.15
C LEU A 128 10.15 -4.64 1.88
N TYR A 129 9.47 -5.51 2.64
CA TYR A 129 10.07 -6.62 3.39
C TYR A 129 9.94 -7.98 2.68
N TRP A 130 9.51 -7.99 1.42
CA TRP A 130 9.31 -9.22 0.66
C TRP A 130 10.59 -10.08 0.56
N PRO A 131 11.80 -9.52 0.33
CA PRO A 131 13.02 -10.32 0.31
C PRO A 131 13.27 -11.07 1.63
N GLU A 132 12.95 -10.46 2.77
CA GLU A 132 13.09 -11.07 4.09
C GLU A 132 12.00 -12.12 4.33
N ILE A 133 10.75 -11.83 3.95
CA ILE A 133 9.64 -12.78 4.02
C ILE A 133 9.93 -14.01 3.15
N ALA A 134 10.42 -13.80 1.92
CA ALA A 134 10.78 -14.90 1.02
C ALA A 134 11.91 -15.77 1.58
N ARG A 135 12.94 -15.17 2.19
CA ARG A 135 14.01 -15.92 2.87
C ARG A 135 13.48 -16.76 4.03
N PHE A 136 12.63 -16.16 4.88
CA PHE A 136 12.00 -16.86 5.99
C PHE A 136 11.09 -18.01 5.52
N LEU A 137 10.31 -17.80 4.45
CA LEU A 137 9.48 -18.86 3.86
C LEU A 137 10.32 -19.98 3.24
N ASN A 138 11.47 -19.64 2.63
CA ASN A 138 12.40 -20.64 2.10
C ASN A 138 13.07 -21.45 3.21
N SER A 139 13.34 -20.85 4.37
CA SER A 139 13.89 -21.59 5.52
C SER A 139 12.90 -22.61 6.10
N PHE A 140 11.58 -22.38 6.02
CA PHE A 140 10.58 -23.40 6.37
C PHE A 140 10.52 -24.56 5.39
N LYS A 141 10.83 -24.31 4.12
CA LYS A 141 10.82 -25.35 3.09
C LYS A 141 12.06 -26.26 3.15
N GLY A 142 12.94 -26.08 4.13
CA GLY A 142 14.14 -26.91 4.29
C GLY A 142 15.16 -26.74 3.18
N ILE A 143 15.08 -25.65 2.40
CA ILE A 143 16.08 -25.31 1.38
C ILE A 143 17.19 -24.51 2.05
N ASP A 144 17.82 -25.06 3.08
CA ASP A 144 19.08 -24.58 3.62
C ASP A 144 19.71 -25.75 4.38
N SER A 145 20.57 -26.52 3.70
CA SER A 145 21.74 -27.17 4.32
C SER A 145 22.66 -27.98 3.40
N GLU A 146 22.41 -28.12 2.09
CA GLU A 146 23.34 -28.91 1.22
C GLU A 146 23.93 -28.18 -0.01
N GLN A 147 23.43 -27.01 -0.43
CA GLN A 147 24.01 -26.31 -1.60
C GLN A 147 24.83 -25.04 -1.29
N LEU A 148 24.83 -24.55 -0.05
CA LEU A 148 25.65 -23.41 0.38
C LEU A 148 26.81 -23.78 1.33
N THR A 149 26.91 -25.05 1.70
CA THR A 149 27.98 -25.61 2.55
C THR A 149 28.74 -26.75 1.89
N ALA A 150 28.59 -26.97 0.58
CA ALA A 150 29.55 -27.81 -0.13
C ALA A 150 30.92 -27.12 -0.03
N PRO A 151 31.92 -27.72 0.64
CA PRO A 151 33.28 -27.25 0.53
C PRO A 151 33.61 -27.32 -0.95
N ARG A 152 34.11 -26.24 -1.56
CA ARG A 152 34.88 -26.41 -2.79
C ARG A 152 35.98 -27.40 -2.45
N SER A 153 35.91 -28.58 -3.06
CA SER A 153 36.88 -29.64 -2.96
C SER A 153 38.31 -29.07 -2.96
N PRO A 154 39.18 -29.42 -2.00
CA PRO A 154 40.58 -28.99 -1.97
C PRO A 154 41.45 -29.77 -2.97
N SER A 155 40.96 -29.99 -4.21
CA SER A 155 41.65 -30.78 -5.23
C SER A 155 42.23 -29.99 -6.41
N GLU A 156 42.17 -28.66 -6.41
CA GLU A 156 42.84 -27.82 -7.43
C GLU A 156 44.19 -27.24 -6.94
N SER A 157 44.97 -28.00 -6.16
CA SER A 157 46.32 -27.54 -5.73
C SER A 157 47.41 -28.62 -5.71
N ARG A 158 47.35 -29.60 -6.61
CA ARG A 158 48.48 -30.47 -6.99
C ARG A 158 48.36 -30.65 -8.51
N GLY A 159 49.21 -30.11 -9.38
CA GLY A 159 50.67 -30.18 -9.38
C GLY A 159 51.11 -31.25 -10.37
N SER A 160 51.47 -30.85 -11.60
CA SER A 160 52.40 -31.55 -12.50
C SER A 160 52.79 -30.55 -13.60
N SER A 161 53.97 -29.91 -13.49
CA SER A 161 55.28 -30.37 -13.97
C SER A 161 55.57 -29.80 -15.36
#